data_AF-A0A840TII5-F1
#
_entry.id   AF-A0A840TII5-F1
#
_cell.length_a   1.000
_cell.length_b   1.000
_cell.length_c   1.000
_cell.angle_alpha   90.00
_cell.angle_beta   90.00
_cell.angle_gamma   90.00
#
_symmetry.space_group_name_H-M   'P 1'
#
loop_
_entity.id
_entity.type
_entity.pdbx_description
1 polymer ?
#
loop_
_entity_poly.entity_id
_entity_poly.type
_entity_poly.pdbx_seq_one_letter_code
_entity_poly.pdbx_strand_id
1 'polypeptide(L)'
;MGWSNFSDQRFKRQVQENVAGLDFILKLRPVTYHWDIDHLNRFIHGSAADTLFTDSIARSGIANQQRIAYSGFLAQEVEAAARSVGYDFSGVVAPANERTPYSLRYGEFVVPLVKAVQEQQRQLGQQSQVLAGLNARLERPVVRLTSADEWADRVFEPGYRLRPLAEVESYLREHRHLPGVPSAQVLAEQGVDVSGMLAKQMEKIEELTLYVVEADKKNEALQAENEFIKATTENALRLIEELQQEMKALRSEVSAQK
;
A
#
# COMPACT_ATOMS: atom_id res chain seq x y z
N MET A 1 24.28 42.75 -18.51
CA MET A 1 24.46 42.45 -19.95
C MET A 1 24.09 40.99 -20.15
N GLY A 2 23.00 40.70 -20.85
CA GLY A 2 22.66 39.32 -21.21
C GLY A 2 23.57 38.86 -22.35
N TRP A 3 24.29 37.75 -22.15
CA TRP A 3 25.06 37.13 -23.23
C TRP A 3 24.09 36.32 -24.10
N SER A 4 24.11 36.54 -25.42
CA SER A 4 23.34 35.75 -26.39
C SER A 4 24.26 34.75 -27.11
N ASN A 5 23.77 33.53 -27.33
CA ASN A 5 24.48 32.49 -28.08
C ASN A 5 23.74 32.19 -29.39
N PHE A 6 24.46 32.01 -30.49
CA PHE A 6 23.88 31.49 -31.74
C PHE A 6 23.49 30.02 -31.54
N SER A 7 22.24 29.64 -31.88
CA SER A 7 21.72 28.28 -31.63
C SER A 7 20.82 27.73 -32.77
N ASP A 8 20.91 28.31 -33.97
CA ASP A 8 20.10 27.91 -35.12
C ASP A 8 20.48 26.51 -35.64
N GLN A 9 19.46 25.68 -35.92
CA GLN A 9 19.62 24.30 -36.39
C GLN A 9 20.39 24.20 -37.71
N ARG A 10 20.29 25.20 -38.61
CA ARG A 10 20.96 25.20 -39.92
C ARG A 10 22.48 25.11 -39.83
N PHE A 11 23.05 25.50 -38.70
CA PHE A 11 24.49 25.49 -38.45
C PHE A 11 24.92 24.35 -37.50
N LYS A 12 24.05 23.36 -37.26
CA LYS A 12 24.32 22.18 -36.43
C LYS A 12 24.37 20.93 -37.31
N ARG A 13 25.29 20.01 -36.99
CA ARG A 13 25.41 18.70 -37.63
C ARG A 13 25.31 17.61 -36.57
N GLN A 14 24.87 16.41 -36.98
CA GLN A 14 24.81 15.21 -36.11
C GLN A 14 24.02 15.43 -34.80
N VAL A 15 22.89 16.14 -34.88
CA VAL A 15 22.02 16.41 -33.73
C VAL A 15 21.44 15.08 -33.22
N GLN A 16 21.70 14.75 -31.95
CA GLN A 16 21.28 13.52 -31.28
C GLN A 16 20.71 13.85 -29.89
N GLU A 17 19.84 12.97 -29.36
CA GLU A 17 19.19 13.13 -28.04
C GLU A 17 19.92 12.37 -26.91
N ASN A 18 21.25 12.33 -26.96
CA ASN A 18 22.11 11.53 -26.07
C ASN A 18 22.71 12.34 -24.90
N VAL A 19 22.02 13.37 -24.42
CA VAL A 19 22.41 14.09 -23.20
C VAL A 19 22.23 13.16 -22.00
N ALA A 20 23.27 12.99 -21.18
CA ALA A 20 23.29 11.99 -20.09
C ALA A 20 22.29 12.23 -18.94
N GLY A 21 21.78 13.46 -18.78
CA GLY A 21 20.71 13.74 -17.83
C GLY A 21 21.01 13.32 -16.40
N LEU A 22 20.09 12.56 -15.80
CA LEU A 22 20.11 12.19 -14.39
C LEU A 22 21.34 11.34 -14.02
N ASP A 23 21.77 10.44 -14.90
CA ASP A 23 22.93 9.55 -14.65
C ASP A 23 24.23 10.34 -14.43
N PHE A 24 24.38 11.46 -15.14
CA PHE A 24 25.49 12.38 -14.95
C PHE A 24 25.29 13.27 -13.72
N ILE A 25 24.12 13.92 -13.61
CA ILE A 25 23.84 14.91 -12.55
C ILE A 25 23.94 14.28 -11.15
N LEU A 26 23.46 13.05 -10.95
CA LEU A 26 23.51 12.37 -9.66
C LEU A 26 24.93 11.97 -9.21
N LYS A 27 25.90 11.93 -10.13
CA LYS A 27 27.31 11.64 -9.80
C LYS A 27 28.11 12.88 -9.43
N LEU A 28 27.54 14.07 -9.66
CA LEU A 28 28.20 15.32 -9.30
C LEU A 28 28.19 15.50 -7.79
N ARG A 29 29.34 15.87 -7.24
CA ARG A 29 29.49 16.16 -5.81
C ARG A 29 29.61 17.66 -5.57
N PRO A 30 28.56 18.33 -5.06
CA PRO A 30 28.66 19.72 -4.65
C PRO A 30 29.64 19.83 -3.48
N VAL A 31 30.52 20.82 -3.52
CA VAL A 31 31.51 21.09 -2.47
C VAL A 31 31.51 22.56 -2.08
N THR A 32 31.99 22.83 -0.87
CA THR A 32 32.40 24.17 -0.46
C THR A 32 33.91 24.24 -0.34
N TYR A 33 34.50 25.38 -0.67
CA TYR A 33 35.95 25.56 -0.65
C TYR A 33 36.34 27.03 -0.49
N HIS A 34 37.59 27.26 -0.11
CA HIS A 34 38.24 28.57 -0.11
C HIS A 34 39.32 28.56 -1.18
N TRP A 35 39.53 29.68 -1.87
CA TRP A 35 40.64 29.76 -2.82
C TRP A 35 41.98 29.85 -2.10
N ASP A 36 42.97 29.11 -2.59
CA ASP A 36 44.39 29.37 -2.32
C ASP A 36 44.95 30.11 -3.55
N ILE A 37 44.78 31.42 -3.53
CA ILE A 37 45.17 32.33 -4.62
C ILE A 37 46.70 32.43 -4.68
N ASP A 38 47.40 32.38 -3.53
CA ASP A 38 48.85 32.36 -3.49
C ASP A 38 49.42 31.13 -4.23
N HIS A 39 48.88 29.95 -3.97
CA HIS A 39 49.27 28.74 -4.68
C HIS A 39 48.88 28.79 -6.16
N LEU A 40 47.66 29.26 -6.49
CA LEU A 40 47.22 29.42 -7.87
C LEU A 40 48.13 30.36 -8.67
N ASN A 41 48.51 31.50 -8.10
CA ASN A 41 49.40 32.46 -8.74
C ASN A 41 50.79 31.86 -9.00
N ARG A 42 51.36 31.14 -8.02
CA ARG A 42 52.62 30.42 -8.20
C ARG A 42 52.52 29.34 -9.28
N PHE A 43 51.40 28.62 -9.35
CA PHE A 43 51.17 27.61 -10.37
C PHE A 43 51.15 28.21 -11.79
N ILE A 44 50.42 29.32 -11.98
CA ILE A 44 50.27 29.96 -13.29
C ILE A 44 51.54 30.69 -13.72
N HIS A 45 52.14 31.49 -12.84
CA HIS A 45 53.22 32.41 -13.17
C HIS A 45 54.62 31.89 -12.82
N GLY A 46 54.74 30.74 -12.15
CA GLY A 46 56.02 30.22 -11.68
C GLY A 46 56.73 31.21 -10.74
N SER A 47 58.05 31.34 -10.89
CA SER A 47 58.87 32.25 -10.07
C SER A 47 58.50 33.73 -10.21
N ALA A 48 57.78 34.13 -11.26
CA ALA A 48 57.32 35.52 -11.43
C ALA A 48 56.20 35.90 -10.45
N ALA A 49 55.47 34.91 -9.91
CA ALA A 49 54.37 35.15 -8.96
C ALA A 49 54.84 35.91 -7.71
N ASP A 50 56.06 35.64 -7.25
CA ASP A 50 56.63 36.24 -6.05
C ASP A 50 56.91 37.75 -6.21
N THR A 51 56.92 38.24 -7.45
CA THR A 51 57.14 39.66 -7.78
C THR A 51 55.91 40.38 -8.33
N LEU A 52 54.89 39.67 -8.85
CA LEU A 52 53.74 40.27 -9.52
C LEU A 52 52.66 40.81 -8.57
N PHE A 53 52.60 40.30 -7.34
CA PHE A 53 51.51 40.58 -6.39
C PHE A 53 52.05 40.95 -5.00
N THR A 54 53.04 41.85 -4.94
CA THR A 54 53.75 42.19 -3.69
C THR A 54 53.26 43.45 -2.99
N ASP A 55 52.51 44.30 -3.67
CA ASP A 55 52.01 45.53 -3.05
C ASP A 55 50.93 45.23 -1.99
N SER A 56 50.83 46.14 -1.01
CA SER A 56 49.96 45.96 0.15
C SER A 56 48.48 45.87 -0.23
N ILE A 57 48.05 46.51 -1.32
CA ILE A 57 46.66 46.51 -1.77
C ILE A 57 46.32 45.15 -2.37
N ALA A 58 47.17 44.63 -3.27
CA ALA A 58 47.04 43.30 -3.83
C ALA A 58 47.05 42.21 -2.75
N ARG A 59 47.98 42.29 -1.79
CA ARG A 59 48.06 41.32 -0.66
C ARG A 59 46.81 41.34 0.22
N SER A 60 46.29 42.53 0.54
CA SER A 60 45.04 42.64 1.30
C SER A 60 43.84 42.13 0.51
N GLY A 61 43.78 42.37 -0.81
CA GLY A 61 42.73 41.86 -1.68
C GLY A 61 42.73 40.33 -1.75
N ILE A 62 43.90 39.73 -1.95
CA ILE A 62 44.11 38.28 -1.92
C ILE A 62 43.65 37.71 -0.57
N ALA A 63 44.15 38.25 0.55
CA ALA A 63 43.78 37.78 1.89
C ALA A 63 42.25 37.83 2.12
N ASN A 64 41.58 38.87 1.63
CA ASN A 64 40.12 38.97 1.74
C ASN A 64 39.40 37.92 0.88
N GLN A 65 39.84 37.69 -0.36
CA GLN A 65 39.22 36.70 -1.24
C GLN A 65 39.42 35.26 -0.73
N GLN A 66 40.59 34.94 -0.16
CA GLN A 66 40.86 33.62 0.41
C GLN A 66 40.01 33.30 1.66
N ARG A 67 39.38 34.30 2.29
CA ARG A 67 38.44 34.12 3.42
C ARG A 67 37.00 33.85 2.98
N ILE A 68 36.68 34.01 1.70
CA ILE A 68 35.33 33.77 1.19
C ILE A 68 35.15 32.27 0.95
N ALA A 69 34.10 31.71 1.54
CA ALA A 69 33.66 30.35 1.23
C ALA A 69 32.83 30.36 -0.05
N TYR A 70 33.25 29.57 -1.03
CA TYR A 70 32.56 29.36 -2.30
C TYR A 70 31.91 28.00 -2.32
N SER A 71 30.84 27.86 -3.11
CA SER A 71 30.19 26.59 -3.40
C SER A 71 30.31 26.30 -4.89
N GLY A 72 30.58 25.04 -5.24
CA GLY A 72 30.73 24.65 -6.64
C GLY A 72 31.08 23.18 -6.80
N PHE A 73 31.81 22.89 -7.87
CA PHE A 73 32.29 21.54 -8.20
C PHE A 73 33.80 21.55 -8.46
N LEU A 74 34.47 20.43 -8.16
CA LEU A 74 35.86 20.22 -8.57
C LEU A 74 35.88 19.70 -10.01
N ALA A 75 36.57 20.41 -10.90
CA ALA A 75 36.54 20.14 -12.34
C ALA A 75 36.98 18.71 -12.71
N GLN A 76 37.97 18.17 -12.01
CA GLN A 76 38.47 16.82 -12.19
C GLN A 76 37.42 15.77 -11.79
N GLU A 77 36.65 16.03 -10.73
CA GLU A 77 35.56 15.14 -10.31
C GLU A 77 34.39 15.19 -11.31
N VAL A 78 34.09 16.38 -11.86
CA VAL A 78 33.09 16.52 -12.94
C VAL A 78 33.54 15.75 -14.19
N GLU A 79 34.81 15.86 -14.57
CA GLU A 79 35.38 15.12 -15.70
C GLU A 79 35.28 13.60 -15.50
N ALA A 80 35.67 13.12 -14.31
CA ALA A 80 35.57 11.71 -13.96
C ALA A 80 34.11 11.22 -13.97
N ALA A 81 33.17 12.01 -13.43
CA ALA A 81 31.75 11.68 -13.44
C ALA A 81 31.20 11.57 -14.88
N ALA A 82 31.52 12.54 -15.74
CA ALA A 82 31.11 12.55 -17.15
C ALA A 82 31.67 11.33 -17.90
N ARG A 83 32.97 11.05 -17.75
CA ARG A 83 33.62 9.87 -18.35
C ARG A 83 33.01 8.56 -17.86
N SER A 84 32.63 8.47 -16.59
CA SER A 84 32.05 7.24 -16.02
C SER A 84 30.69 6.85 -16.61
N VAL A 85 29.98 7.80 -17.23
CA VAL A 85 28.71 7.56 -17.93
C VAL A 85 28.84 7.66 -19.45
N GLY A 86 30.08 7.72 -19.97
CA GLY A 86 30.34 7.85 -21.40
C GLY A 86 29.88 9.19 -21.99
N TYR A 87 29.78 10.23 -21.17
CA TYR A 87 29.32 11.56 -21.59
C TYR A 87 30.50 12.49 -21.84
N ASP A 88 30.62 12.99 -23.07
CA ASP A 88 31.59 14.02 -23.44
C ASP A 88 31.04 15.40 -23.08
N PHE A 89 31.34 15.87 -21.86
CA PHE A 89 30.77 17.09 -21.31
C PHE A 89 31.60 18.33 -21.66
N SER A 90 31.06 19.19 -22.53
CA SER A 90 31.65 20.46 -22.98
C SER A 90 31.95 21.48 -21.87
N GLY A 91 31.38 21.28 -20.68
CA GLY A 91 31.56 22.18 -19.54
C GLY A 91 32.89 22.04 -18.82
N VAL A 92 33.63 20.94 -19.01
CA VAL A 92 34.98 20.77 -18.46
C VAL A 92 36.00 21.28 -19.46
N VAL A 93 36.87 22.18 -19.03
CA VAL A 93 38.02 22.63 -19.80
C VAL A 93 39.29 22.09 -19.13
N ALA A 94 39.88 21.07 -19.76
CA ALA A 94 41.14 20.48 -19.32
C ALA A 94 42.33 21.43 -19.59
N PRO A 95 43.43 21.33 -18.82
CA PRO A 95 44.66 22.09 -19.01
C PRO A 95 45.20 22.00 -20.44
N ALA A 96 45.49 23.16 -21.04
CA ALA A 96 46.16 23.23 -22.35
C ALA A 96 47.68 23.01 -22.25
N ASN A 97 48.26 23.20 -21.06
CA ASN A 97 49.69 23.03 -20.75
C ASN A 97 49.87 22.86 -19.23
N GLU A 98 51.10 22.58 -18.78
CA GLU A 98 51.45 22.32 -17.37
C GLU A 98 51.14 23.45 -16.39
N ARG A 99 50.91 24.68 -16.87
CA ARG A 99 50.63 25.87 -16.03
C ARG A 99 49.19 26.38 -16.17
N THR A 100 48.35 25.66 -16.91
CA THR A 100 46.94 26.02 -17.08
C THR A 100 46.10 25.19 -16.12
N PRO A 101 45.35 25.80 -15.17
CA PRO A 101 44.50 25.02 -14.28
C PRO A 101 43.27 24.49 -15.04
N TYR A 102 42.66 23.44 -14.50
CA TYR A 102 41.32 23.02 -14.91
C TYR A 102 40.31 24.17 -14.69
N SER A 103 39.29 24.23 -15.54
CA SER A 103 38.17 25.16 -15.34
C SER A 103 36.81 24.58 -15.75
N LEU A 104 35.74 25.19 -15.25
CA LEU A 104 34.36 24.79 -15.51
C LEU A 104 33.56 25.92 -16.16
N ARG A 105 32.72 25.56 -17.14
CA ARG A 105 31.71 26.42 -17.74
C ARG A 105 30.35 26.08 -17.15
N TYR A 106 29.95 26.80 -16.10
CA TYR A 106 28.70 26.54 -15.39
C TYR A 106 27.44 26.61 -16.29
N GLY A 107 27.47 27.43 -17.36
CA GLY A 107 26.38 27.49 -18.33
C GLY A 107 26.11 26.17 -19.08
N GLU A 108 27.12 25.32 -19.24
CA GLU A 108 26.98 24.04 -19.96
C GLU A 108 26.21 23.00 -19.14
N PHE A 109 26.11 23.17 -17.81
CA PHE A 109 25.33 22.26 -16.95
C PHE A 109 23.82 22.40 -17.14
N VAL A 110 23.33 23.48 -17.75
CA VAL A 110 21.90 23.75 -17.91
C VAL A 110 21.23 22.66 -18.74
N VAL A 111 21.85 22.21 -19.83
CA VAL A 111 21.24 21.22 -20.73
C VAL A 111 21.13 19.83 -20.06
N PRO A 112 22.18 19.28 -19.41
CA PRO A 112 22.05 18.07 -18.60
C PRO A 112 21.04 18.19 -17.46
N LEU A 113 20.93 19.35 -16.78
CA LEU A 113 19.93 19.58 -15.75
C LEU A 113 18.50 19.55 -16.31
N VAL A 114 18.25 20.17 -17.46
CA VAL A 114 16.96 20.11 -18.14
C VAL A 114 16.60 18.66 -18.48
N LYS A 115 17.55 17.90 -19.02
CA LYS A 115 17.35 16.47 -19.32
C LYS A 115 17.03 15.66 -18.06
N ALA A 116 17.76 15.88 -16.97
CA ALA A 116 17.52 15.22 -15.69
C ALA A 116 16.11 15.51 -15.13
N VAL A 117 15.64 16.77 -15.23
CA VAL A 117 14.27 17.14 -14.81
C VAL A 117 13.21 16.48 -15.69
N GLN A 118 13.42 16.42 -17.02
CA GLN A 118 12.50 15.72 -17.93
C GLN A 118 12.41 14.21 -17.60
N GLU A 119 13.54 13.58 -17.28
CA GLU A 119 13.60 12.17 -16.88
C GLU A 119 12.90 11.95 -15.54
N GLN A 120 13.15 12.82 -14.56
CA GLN A 120 12.49 12.76 -13.26
C GLN A 120 10.97 12.92 -13.39
N GLN A 121 10.49 13.85 -14.23
CA GLN A 121 9.06 14.04 -14.49
C GLN A 121 8.42 12.78 -15.11
N ARG A 122 9.14 12.08 -15.99
CA ARG A 122 8.68 10.81 -16.58
C ARG A 122 8.56 9.72 -15.51
N GLN A 123 9.55 9.58 -14.63
CA GLN A 123 9.52 8.62 -13.54
C GLN A 123 8.37 8.91 -12.56
N LEU A 124 8.14 10.18 -12.21
CA LEU A 124 7.00 10.59 -11.38
C LEU A 124 5.67 10.22 -12.03
N GLY A 125 5.50 10.48 -13.33
CA GLY A 125 4.29 10.11 -14.06
C GLY A 125 4.02 8.59 -14.04
N GLN A 126 5.07 7.78 -14.22
CA GLN A 126 4.97 6.32 -14.13
C GLN A 126 4.58 5.85 -12.72
N GLN A 127 5.20 6.41 -11.68
CA GLN A 127 4.86 6.10 -10.29
C GLN A 127 3.42 6.47 -9.97
N SER A 128 2.94 7.63 -10.41
CA SER A 128 1.53 8.04 -10.23
C SER A 128 0.56 7.08 -10.90
N GLN A 129 0.87 6.56 -12.09
CA GLN A 129 0.04 5.56 -12.76
C GLN A 129 -0.01 4.23 -11.99
N VAL A 130 1.14 3.77 -11.48
CA VAL A 130 1.19 2.55 -10.65
C VAL A 130 0.36 2.73 -9.38
N LEU A 131 0.49 3.86 -8.69
CA LEU A 131 -0.30 4.18 -7.50
C LEU A 131 -1.80 4.22 -7.80
N ALA A 132 -2.21 4.83 -8.91
CA ALA A 132 -3.61 4.84 -9.34
C ALA A 132 -4.13 3.41 -9.60
N GLY A 133 -3.33 2.57 -10.27
CA GLY A 133 -3.68 1.17 -10.51
C GLY A 133 -3.77 0.34 -9.23
N LEU A 134 -2.86 0.53 -8.28
CA LEU A 134 -2.90 -0.13 -6.98
C LEU A 134 -4.11 0.32 -6.17
N ASN A 135 -4.41 1.62 -6.12
CA ASN A 135 -5.60 2.14 -5.43
C ASN A 135 -6.89 1.56 -6.03
N ALA A 136 -7.01 1.52 -7.36
CA ALA A 136 -8.17 0.91 -8.02
C ALA A 136 -8.33 -0.59 -7.67
N ARG A 137 -7.22 -1.31 -7.48
CA ARG A 137 -7.25 -2.72 -7.02
C ARG A 137 -7.65 -2.84 -5.54
N LEU A 138 -7.25 -1.88 -4.71
CA LEU A 138 -7.62 -1.84 -3.29
C LEU A 138 -9.09 -1.46 -3.08
N GLU A 139 -9.70 -0.67 -3.97
CA GLU A 139 -11.13 -0.32 -3.91
C GLU A 139 -12.07 -1.51 -4.22
N ARG A 140 -11.58 -2.51 -4.97
CA ARG A 140 -12.34 -3.74 -5.28
C ARG A 140 -11.49 -4.97 -4.96
N PRO A 141 -11.24 -5.26 -3.67
CA PRO A 141 -10.45 -6.42 -3.30
C PRO A 141 -11.21 -7.69 -3.71
N VAL A 142 -10.69 -8.37 -4.73
CA VAL A 142 -11.16 -9.70 -5.11
C VAL A 142 -10.28 -10.72 -4.41
N VAL A 143 -10.84 -11.41 -3.43
CA VAL A 143 -10.19 -12.53 -2.75
C VAL A 143 -10.43 -13.78 -3.60
N ARG A 144 -9.37 -14.36 -4.14
CA ARG A 144 -9.43 -15.67 -4.81
C ARG A 144 -8.98 -16.72 -3.81
N LEU A 145 -9.78 -17.77 -3.68
CA LEU A 145 -9.41 -18.92 -2.86
C LEU A 145 -8.28 -19.70 -3.53
N THR A 146 -7.44 -20.33 -2.70
CA THR A 146 -6.35 -21.20 -3.13
C THR A 146 -6.84 -22.59 -3.54
N SER A 147 -7.88 -23.11 -2.88
CA SER A 147 -8.63 -24.30 -3.29
C SER A 147 -10.13 -24.13 -3.04
N ALA A 148 -10.97 -24.84 -3.80
CA ALA A 148 -12.40 -24.96 -3.50
C ALA A 148 -12.64 -25.74 -2.20
N ASP A 149 -11.74 -26.64 -1.82
CA ASP A 149 -11.84 -27.46 -0.60
C ASP A 149 -11.71 -26.65 0.70
N GLU A 150 -11.19 -25.41 0.59
CA GLU A 150 -11.10 -24.47 1.71
C GLU A 150 -12.40 -23.70 1.94
N TRP A 151 -13.40 -23.88 1.08
CA TRP A 151 -14.70 -23.24 1.18
C TRP A 151 -15.70 -24.02 2.05
N ALA A 152 -16.77 -23.34 2.45
CA ALA A 152 -17.68 -23.78 3.50
C ALA A 152 -18.58 -24.97 3.13
N ASP A 153 -18.82 -25.22 1.84
CA ASP A 153 -19.83 -26.17 1.31
C ASP A 153 -19.78 -27.59 1.92
N ARG A 154 -18.64 -27.98 2.52
CA ARG A 154 -18.47 -29.22 3.29
C ARG A 154 -19.51 -29.42 4.40
N VAL A 155 -20.14 -28.35 4.91
CA VAL A 155 -21.19 -28.44 5.94
C VAL A 155 -22.42 -29.20 5.44
N PHE A 156 -22.66 -29.22 4.13
CA PHE A 156 -23.78 -29.92 3.51
C PHE A 156 -23.46 -31.35 3.06
N GLU A 157 -22.23 -31.83 3.27
CA GLU A 157 -21.86 -33.19 2.88
C GLU A 157 -22.53 -34.25 3.77
N PRO A 158 -22.91 -35.44 3.23
CA PRO A 158 -23.60 -36.50 3.98
C PRO A 158 -22.86 -37.04 5.23
N GLY A 159 -21.57 -36.73 5.39
CA GLY A 159 -20.76 -37.10 6.55
C GLY A 159 -20.54 -35.99 7.57
N TYR A 160 -21.05 -34.77 7.33
CA TYR A 160 -20.83 -33.64 8.22
C TYR A 160 -21.54 -33.85 9.56
N ARG A 161 -20.77 -33.83 10.65
CA ARG A 161 -21.32 -33.94 12.00
C ARG A 161 -21.63 -32.55 12.55
N LEU A 162 -22.86 -32.08 12.34
CA LEU A 162 -23.36 -30.88 12.98
C LEU A 162 -23.37 -31.06 14.50
N ARG A 163 -22.74 -30.13 15.23
CA ARG A 163 -22.64 -30.19 16.69
C ARG A 163 -24.02 -29.95 17.33
N PRO A 164 -24.47 -30.71 18.33
CA PRO A 164 -25.71 -30.38 19.04
C PRO A 164 -25.64 -28.99 19.70
N LEU A 165 -26.73 -28.22 19.67
CA LEU A 165 -26.77 -26.86 20.26
C LEU A 165 -26.40 -26.84 21.75
N ALA A 166 -26.70 -27.89 22.51
CA ALA A 166 -26.30 -28.00 23.92
C ALA A 166 -24.77 -28.08 24.11
N GLU A 167 -24.07 -28.76 23.19
CA GLU A 167 -22.60 -28.80 23.18
C GLU A 167 -22.01 -27.47 22.73
N VAL A 168 -22.65 -26.79 21.76
CA VAL A 168 -22.27 -25.43 21.34
C VAL A 168 -22.41 -24.46 22.51
N GLU A 169 -23.53 -24.49 23.24
CA GLU A 169 -23.76 -23.66 24.42
C GLU A 169 -22.70 -23.88 25.50
N SER A 170 -22.38 -25.14 25.78
CA SER A 170 -21.33 -25.50 26.74
C SER A 170 -19.97 -24.94 26.32
N TYR A 171 -19.61 -25.09 25.04
CA TYR A 171 -18.38 -24.54 24.49
C TYR A 171 -18.33 -23.00 24.59
N LEU A 172 -19.44 -22.32 24.29
CA LEU A 172 -19.52 -20.85 24.36
C LEU A 172 -19.32 -20.34 25.78
N ARG A 173 -19.86 -21.03 26.79
CA ARG A 173 -19.67 -20.68 28.20
C ARG A 173 -18.20 -20.79 28.63
N GLU A 174 -17.50 -21.81 28.15
CA GLU A 174 -16.10 -22.07 28.48
C GLU A 174 -15.15 -21.14 27.72
N HIS A 175 -15.32 -21.00 26.40
CA HIS A 175 -14.32 -20.38 25.53
C HIS A 175 -14.68 -18.96 25.06
N ARG A 176 -15.93 -18.51 25.22
CA ARG A 176 -16.43 -17.17 24.79
C ARG A 176 -16.24 -16.87 23.30
N HIS A 177 -16.10 -17.89 22.46
CA HIS A 177 -16.10 -17.78 21.00
C HIS A 177 -16.68 -19.06 20.37
N LEU A 178 -17.02 -19.01 19.09
CA LEU A 178 -17.57 -20.17 18.38
C LEU A 178 -16.52 -21.28 18.16
N PRO A 179 -16.95 -22.56 18.15
CA PRO A 179 -16.07 -23.65 17.77
C PRO A 179 -15.45 -23.45 16.39
N GLY A 180 -14.13 -23.66 16.28
CA GLY A 180 -13.39 -23.51 15.03
C GLY A 180 -13.15 -22.06 14.57
N VAL A 181 -13.62 -21.06 15.32
CA VAL A 181 -13.29 -19.65 15.11
C VAL A 181 -12.21 -19.24 16.12
N PRO A 182 -11.09 -18.61 15.71
CA PRO A 182 -10.06 -18.15 16.64
C PRO A 182 -10.59 -17.11 17.65
N SER A 183 -10.00 -17.06 18.83
CA SER A 183 -10.33 -16.05 19.83
C SER A 183 -9.79 -14.67 19.42
N ALA A 184 -10.38 -13.60 19.98
CA ALA A 184 -9.89 -12.25 19.74
C ALA A 184 -8.42 -12.04 20.13
N GLN A 185 -7.93 -12.76 21.15
CA GLN A 185 -6.53 -12.73 21.57
C GLN A 185 -5.62 -13.35 20.51
N VAL A 186 -6.01 -14.50 19.96
CA VAL A 186 -5.26 -15.17 18.88
C VAL A 186 -5.19 -14.26 17.65
N LEU A 187 -6.31 -13.63 17.27
CA LEU A 187 -6.33 -12.70 16.14
C LEU A 187 -5.50 -11.44 16.38
N ALA A 188 -5.44 -10.94 17.62
CA ALA A 188 -4.60 -9.80 17.98
C ALA A 188 -3.10 -10.11 17.92
N GLU A 189 -2.71 -11.34 18.25
CA GLU A 189 -1.30 -11.78 18.24
C GLU A 189 -0.82 -12.20 16.85
N GLN A 190 -1.64 -12.94 16.10
CA GLN A 190 -1.24 -13.61 14.86
C GLN A 190 -1.68 -12.86 13.60
N GLY A 191 -2.54 -11.84 13.74
CA GLY A 191 -3.20 -11.17 12.63
C GLY A 191 -4.40 -11.95 12.09
N VAL A 192 -5.07 -11.38 11.08
CA VAL A 192 -6.29 -11.94 10.50
C VAL A 192 -6.02 -12.34 9.05
N ASP A 193 -6.11 -13.64 8.75
CA ASP A 193 -6.30 -14.09 7.37
C ASP A 193 -7.75 -13.85 6.96
N VAL A 194 -7.97 -12.83 6.13
CA VAL A 194 -9.30 -12.43 5.67
C VAL A 194 -9.99 -13.55 4.87
N SER A 195 -9.23 -14.33 4.09
CA SER A 195 -9.80 -15.40 3.26
C SER A 195 -10.27 -16.56 4.12
N GLY A 196 -9.41 -17.04 5.03
CA GLY A 196 -9.76 -18.07 5.99
C GLY A 196 -10.88 -17.64 6.94
N MET A 197 -10.90 -16.39 7.38
CA MET A 197 -11.97 -15.87 8.24
C MET A 197 -13.31 -15.76 7.48
N LEU A 198 -13.30 -15.36 6.21
CA LEU A 198 -14.50 -15.34 5.37
C LEU A 198 -15.05 -16.76 5.15
N ALA A 199 -14.18 -17.74 4.86
CA ALA A 199 -14.58 -19.13 4.75
C ALA A 199 -15.17 -19.66 6.06
N LYS A 200 -14.55 -19.33 7.21
CA LYS A 200 -15.09 -19.68 8.53
C LYS A 200 -16.44 -19.03 8.81
N GLN A 201 -16.62 -17.77 8.42
CA GLN A 201 -17.91 -17.09 8.55
C GLN A 201 -19.00 -17.80 7.73
N MET A 202 -18.70 -18.20 6.50
CA MET A 202 -19.63 -18.95 5.66
C MET A 202 -19.94 -20.32 6.26
N GLU A 203 -18.94 -21.05 6.76
CA GLU A 203 -19.13 -22.32 7.46
C GLU A 203 -20.11 -22.17 8.63
N LYS A 204 -20.02 -21.07 9.40
CA LYS A 204 -20.97 -20.81 10.49
C LYS A 204 -22.36 -20.41 10.00
N ILE A 205 -22.48 -19.69 8.89
CA ILE A 205 -23.79 -19.37 8.27
C ILE A 205 -24.48 -20.65 7.80
N GLU A 206 -23.75 -21.59 7.22
CA GLU A 206 -24.30 -22.88 6.76
C GLU A 206 -24.73 -23.76 7.93
N GLU A 207 -23.92 -23.85 9.00
CA GLU A 207 -24.32 -24.54 10.23
C GLU A 207 -25.59 -23.94 10.85
N LEU A 208 -25.66 -22.59 10.92
CA LEU A 208 -26.85 -21.88 11.39
C LEU A 208 -28.08 -22.21 10.52
N THR A 209 -27.89 -22.29 9.21
CA THR A 209 -28.95 -22.68 8.27
C THR A 209 -29.47 -24.09 8.57
N LEU A 210 -28.58 -25.05 8.85
CA LEU A 210 -28.99 -26.39 9.25
C LEU A 210 -29.77 -26.40 10.56
N TYR A 211 -29.34 -25.65 11.58
CA TYR A 211 -30.11 -25.54 12.84
C TYR A 211 -31.49 -24.92 12.63
N VAL A 212 -31.60 -23.91 11.75
CA VAL A 212 -32.90 -23.28 11.42
C VAL A 212 -33.82 -24.27 10.73
N VAL A 213 -33.32 -25.04 9.77
CA VAL A 213 -34.10 -26.10 9.10
C VAL A 213 -34.56 -27.16 10.10
N GLU A 214 -33.72 -27.56 11.06
CA GLU A 214 -34.10 -28.50 12.12
C GLU A 214 -35.17 -27.91 13.06
N ALA A 215 -35.03 -26.63 13.43
CA ALA A 215 -35.98 -25.93 14.27
C ALA A 215 -37.34 -25.78 13.60
N ASP A 216 -37.37 -25.48 12.30
CA ASP A 216 -38.59 -25.35 11.51
C ASP A 216 -39.37 -26.67 11.46
N LYS A 217 -38.68 -27.79 11.18
CA LYS A 217 -39.28 -29.14 11.23
C LYS A 217 -39.86 -29.48 12.60
N LYS A 218 -39.19 -29.12 13.69
CA LYS A 218 -39.71 -29.31 15.05
C LYS A 218 -40.94 -28.45 15.30
N ASN A 219 -40.97 -27.22 14.78
CA ASN A 219 -42.11 -26.33 14.90
C ASN A 219 -43.33 -26.88 14.14
N GLU A 220 -43.16 -27.35 12.90
CA GLU A 220 -44.21 -28.01 12.13
C GLU A 220 -44.77 -29.23 12.88
N ALA A 221 -43.89 -30.08 13.45
CA ALA A 221 -44.31 -31.24 14.23
C ALA A 221 -45.11 -30.84 15.47
N LEU A 222 -44.65 -29.83 16.22
CA LEU A 222 -45.35 -29.29 17.39
C LEU A 222 -46.69 -28.64 17.01
N GLN A 223 -46.77 -27.97 15.85
CA GLN A 223 -48.03 -27.41 15.35
C GLN A 223 -49.04 -28.50 15.03
N ALA A 224 -48.61 -29.56 14.33
CA ALA A 224 -49.45 -30.72 14.04
C ALA A 224 -49.94 -31.42 15.32
N GLU A 225 -49.06 -31.60 16.31
CA GLU A 225 -49.44 -32.16 17.62
C GLU A 225 -50.46 -31.26 18.35
N ASN A 226 -50.24 -29.94 18.34
CA ASN A 226 -51.17 -28.98 18.92
C ASN A 226 -52.55 -29.01 18.25
N GLU A 227 -52.60 -29.10 16.92
CA GLU A 227 -53.86 -29.24 16.18
C GLU A 227 -54.59 -30.53 16.54
N PHE A 228 -53.87 -31.65 16.65
CA PHE A 228 -54.42 -32.92 17.07
C PHE A 228 -55.00 -32.88 18.49
N ILE A 229 -54.26 -32.30 19.44
CA ILE A 229 -54.71 -32.14 20.83
C ILE A 229 -55.95 -31.25 20.90
N LYS A 230 -56.00 -30.14 20.16
CA LYS A 230 -57.18 -29.27 20.09
C LYS A 230 -58.41 -30.02 19.61
N ALA A 231 -58.31 -30.73 18.48
CA ALA A 231 -59.41 -31.51 17.93
C ALA A 231 -59.90 -32.60 18.91
N THR A 232 -58.97 -33.28 19.59
CA THR A 232 -59.32 -34.29 20.61
C THR A 232 -60.03 -33.66 21.81
N THR A 233 -59.58 -32.48 22.24
CA THR A 233 -60.19 -31.74 23.35
C THR A 233 -61.60 -31.27 23.01
N GLU A 234 -61.82 -30.75 21.79
CA GLU A 234 -63.13 -30.34 21.31
C GLU A 234 -64.11 -31.52 21.24
N ASN A 235 -63.67 -32.67 20.73
CA ASN A 235 -64.48 -33.89 20.71
C ASN A 235 -64.85 -34.37 22.12
N ALA A 236 -63.92 -34.32 23.06
CA ALA A 236 -64.17 -34.68 24.45
C ALA A 236 -65.18 -33.73 25.13
N LEU A 237 -65.07 -32.42 24.89
CA LEU A 237 -66.03 -31.43 25.38
C LEU A 237 -67.43 -31.69 24.84
N ARG A 238 -67.57 -31.98 23.54
CA ARG A 238 -68.86 -32.32 22.94
C ARG A 238 -69.48 -33.55 23.59
N LEU A 239 -68.71 -34.61 23.80
CA LEU A 239 -69.20 -35.82 24.47
C LEU A 239 -69.65 -35.55 25.91
N ILE A 240 -68.92 -34.69 26.64
CA ILE A 240 -69.31 -34.27 27.99
C ILE A 240 -70.64 -33.50 27.95
N GLU A 241 -70.86 -32.61 26.98
CA GLU A 241 -72.12 -31.89 26.82
C GLU A 241 -73.29 -32.83 26.51
N GLU A 242 -73.09 -33.80 25.62
CA GLU A 242 -74.08 -34.85 25.30
C GLU A 242 -74.46 -35.64 26.55
N LEU A 243 -73.47 -36.12 27.31
CA LEU A 243 -73.69 -36.83 28.57
C LEU A 243 -74.40 -35.97 29.62
N GLN A 244 -74.08 -34.68 29.72
CA GLN A 244 -74.77 -33.75 30.62
C GLN A 244 -76.24 -33.58 30.24
N GLN A 245 -76.56 -33.52 28.95
CA GLN A 245 -77.94 -33.45 28.44
C GLN A 245 -78.72 -34.73 28.77
N GLU A 246 -78.14 -35.91 28.53
CA GLU A 246 -78.76 -37.19 28.88
C GLU A 246 -79.01 -37.31 30.39
N MET A 247 -78.04 -36.95 31.22
CA MET A 247 -78.18 -36.93 32.67
C MET A 247 -79.28 -35.98 33.15
N LYS A 248 -79.47 -34.84 32.47
CA LYS A 248 -80.57 -33.89 32.76
C LYS A 248 -81.92 -34.48 32.38
N ALA A 249 -82.03 -35.14 31.22
CA ALA A 249 -83.25 -35.82 30.78
C ALA A 249 -83.66 -36.92 31.77
N LEU A 250 -82.73 -37.82 32.14
CA LEU A 250 -82.96 -38.87 33.12
C LEU A 250 -83.40 -38.33 34.50
N ARG A 251 -82.77 -37.25 34.98
CA ARG A 251 -83.19 -36.59 36.23
C ARG A 251 -84.64 -36.09 36.16
N SER A 252 -85.05 -35.54 35.02
CA SER A 252 -86.43 -35.07 34.83
C SER A 252 -87.43 -36.22 34.83
N GLU A 253 -87.12 -37.34 34.19
CA GLU A 253 -87.97 -38.55 34.19
C GLU A 253 -88.12 -39.15 35.60
N VAL A 254 -87.02 -39.30 36.33
CA VAL A 254 -87.03 -39.80 37.72
C VAL A 254 -87.83 -38.88 38.65
N SER A 255 -87.81 -37.56 38.42
CA SER A 255 -88.61 -36.60 39.19
C SER A 255 -90.10 -36.65 38.85
N ALA A 256 -90.48 -37.08 37.63
CA ALA A 256 -91.87 -37.21 37.20
C ALA A 256 -92.53 -38.52 37.66
N GLN A 257 -91.75 -39.50 38.13
CA GLN A 257 -92.23 -40.79 38.65
C GLN A 257 -92.39 -40.83 40.18
N LYS A 258 -92.09 -39.74 40.89
CA LYS A 258 -92.29 -39.58 42.34
C LYS A 258 -93.52 -38.74 42.62
#